data_AF-A0A0F9EUQ6-F1
#
_entry.id   AF-A0A0F9EUQ6-F1
#
_cell.length_a   1.000
_cell.length_b   1.000
_cell.length_c   1.000
_cell.angle_alpha   90.00
_cell.angle_beta   90.00
_cell.angle_gamma   90.00
#
_symmetry.space_group_name_H-M   'P 1'
#
loop_
_entity.id
_entity.type
_entity.pdbx_description
1 polymer ?
#
loop_
_entity_poly.entity_id
_entity_poly.type
_entity_poly.pdbx_seq_one_letter_code
_entity_poly.pdbx_strand_id
1 'polypeptide(L)'
;MDLKNPSNMENENLEWVKFKSMKRNSKKFKIRRKLPNIITVFIIILGLIIIYFIFQGQEVKAEWFNDSWMYRQKITANNNSNFDATDVPYKVLVDTSTLITDGKMQSDGDDIRIINESGQIVRFQIEESTLNTSETGIWFEATIEDNSSANYYLYYGNPS
;
A
#
# COMPACT_ATOMS: atom_id res chain seq x y z
N MET A 1 -5.41 -18.51 86.83
CA MET A 1 -5.64 -17.06 86.83
C MET A 1 -4.28 -16.42 87.04
N ASP A 2 -3.51 -16.27 85.96
CA ASP A 2 -2.12 -15.82 86.03
C ASP A 2 -2.07 -14.30 86.17
N LEU A 3 -1.57 -13.86 87.31
CA LEU A 3 -1.30 -12.45 87.60
C LEU A 3 -0.04 -12.05 86.82
N LYS A 4 -0.23 -11.28 85.73
CA LYS A 4 0.88 -10.68 84.98
C LYS A 4 1.73 -9.81 85.91
N ASN A 5 3.02 -10.11 85.94
CA ASN A 5 4.05 -9.42 86.71
C ASN A 5 4.13 -7.92 86.33
N PRO A 6 4.05 -7.00 87.30
CA PRO A 6 4.02 -5.55 87.03
C PRO A 6 5.28 -4.99 86.35
N SER A 7 6.43 -5.69 86.40
CA SER A 7 7.63 -5.29 85.65
C SER A 7 7.48 -5.41 84.13
N ASN A 8 6.49 -6.19 83.67
CA ASN A 8 6.25 -6.42 82.24
C ASN A 8 5.27 -5.40 81.61
N MET A 9 4.78 -4.42 82.40
CA MET A 9 3.89 -3.35 81.92
C MET A 9 4.63 -2.04 81.59
N GLU A 10 5.82 -1.80 82.14
CA GLU A 10 6.62 -0.60 81.84
C GLU A 10 7.35 -0.69 80.50
N ASN A 11 7.90 -1.85 80.19
CA ASN A 11 8.60 -2.18 78.94
C ASN A 11 7.67 -2.24 77.71
N GLU A 12 6.42 -2.72 77.86
CA GLU A 12 5.44 -2.63 76.77
C GLU A 12 5.08 -1.15 76.46
N ASN A 13 4.91 -0.32 77.48
CA ASN A 13 4.62 1.11 77.29
C ASN A 13 5.75 1.88 76.59
N LEU A 14 7.02 1.49 76.78
CA LEU A 14 8.16 2.09 76.10
C LEU A 14 8.22 1.75 74.60
N GLU A 15 7.83 0.53 74.21
CA GLU A 15 7.75 0.11 72.80
C GLU A 15 6.61 0.84 72.06
N TRP A 16 5.43 0.97 72.68
CA TRP A 16 4.30 1.71 72.12
C TRP A 16 4.58 3.21 71.95
N VAL A 17 5.33 3.83 72.88
CA VAL A 17 5.74 5.24 72.77
C VAL A 17 6.77 5.44 71.65
N LYS A 18 7.70 4.50 71.45
CA LYS A 18 8.66 4.52 70.33
C LYS A 18 7.99 4.32 68.96
N PHE A 19 6.96 3.49 68.89
CA PHE A 19 6.24 3.24 67.63
C PHE A 19 5.39 4.44 67.19
N LYS A 20 4.85 5.22 68.14
CA LYS A 20 4.04 6.41 67.84
C LYS A 20 4.83 7.62 67.34
N SER A 21 6.15 7.66 67.52
CA SER A 21 6.98 8.79 67.07
C SER A 21 7.64 8.60 65.71
N MET A 22 7.35 7.52 64.99
CA MET A 22 7.89 7.32 63.65
C MET A 22 7.15 8.22 62.64
N LYS A 23 7.63 9.46 62.48
CA LYS A 23 7.15 10.38 61.42
C LYS A 23 7.34 9.70 60.06
N ARG A 24 6.25 9.22 59.46
CA ARG A 24 6.20 8.79 58.06
C ARG A 24 6.57 9.96 57.16
N ASN A 25 7.82 10.01 56.73
CA ASN A 25 8.27 10.89 55.66
C ASN A 25 7.71 10.37 54.33
N SER A 26 6.44 10.71 54.05
CA SER A 26 5.89 10.55 52.71
C SER A 26 6.48 11.66 51.84
N LYS A 27 7.55 11.34 51.11
CA LYS A 27 7.98 12.18 49.99
C LYS A 27 6.81 12.21 49.02
N LYS A 28 6.00 13.27 49.02
CA LYS A 28 4.92 13.48 48.05
C LYS A 28 5.57 13.49 46.66
N PHE A 29 5.45 12.40 45.91
CA PHE A 29 5.97 12.31 44.55
C PHE A 29 5.14 13.25 43.67
N LYS A 30 5.60 14.50 43.57
CA LYS A 30 4.98 15.49 42.68
C LYS A 30 5.32 15.09 41.25
N ILE A 31 4.39 14.41 40.57
CA ILE A 31 4.47 14.19 39.13
C ILE A 31 4.40 15.57 38.46
N ARG A 32 5.58 16.11 38.12
CA ARG A 32 5.66 17.32 37.30
C ARG A 32 5.34 16.88 35.87
N ARG A 33 4.11 17.10 35.41
CA ARG A 33 3.79 17.06 33.98
C ARG A 33 4.67 18.09 33.30
N LYS A 34 5.83 17.67 32.78
CA LYS A 34 6.66 18.54 31.93
C LYS A 34 5.85 18.73 30.65
N LEU A 35 5.35 19.96 30.45
CA LEU A 35 4.71 20.31 29.19
C LEU A 35 5.70 20.01 28.07
N PRO A 36 5.31 19.26 27.03
CA PRO A 36 6.22 18.96 25.94
C PRO A 36 6.70 20.27 25.33
N ASN A 37 8.00 20.35 25.03
CA ASN A 37 8.57 21.51 24.36
C ASN A 37 7.80 21.73 23.05
N ILE A 38 7.46 22.99 22.76
CA ILE A 38 6.67 23.37 21.57
C ILE A 38 7.28 22.77 20.29
N ILE A 39 8.61 22.72 20.23
CA ILE A 39 9.38 22.12 19.14
C ILE A 39 9.04 20.63 18.94
N THR A 40 8.89 19.86 20.03
CA THR A 40 8.57 18.43 19.98
C THR A 40 7.16 18.19 19.45
N VAL A 41 6.20 19.02 19.87
CA VAL A 41 4.82 18.95 19.36
C VAL A 41 4.79 19.28 17.87
N PHE A 42 5.58 20.28 17.44
CA PHE A 42 5.68 20.68 16.04
C PHE A 42 6.25 19.58 15.14
N ILE A 43 7.29 18.86 15.60
CA ILE A 43 7.87 17.73 14.86
C ILE A 43 6.86 16.59 14.69
N ILE A 44 6.07 16.28 15.73
CA ILE A 44 5.03 15.24 15.64
C ILE A 44 3.95 15.63 14.63
N ILE A 45 3.52 16.90 14.63
CA ILE A 45 2.52 17.40 13.68
C ILE A 45 3.07 17.34 12.25
N LEU A 46 4.31 17.76 12.01
CA LEU A 46 4.98 17.64 10.71
C LEU A 46 5.07 16.19 10.24
N GLY A 47 5.43 15.26 11.14
CA GLY A 47 5.48 13.83 10.84
C GLY A 47 4.12 13.26 10.45
N LEU A 48 3.05 13.64 11.15
CA LEU A 48 1.68 13.22 10.82
C LEU A 48 1.19 13.79 9.48
N ILE A 49 1.60 15.02 9.14
CA ILE A 49 1.31 15.62 7.84
C ILE A 49 2.02 14.87 6.72
N ILE A 50 3.31 14.52 6.90
CA ILE A 50 4.07 13.75 5.91
C ILE A 50 3.47 12.35 5.74
N ILE A 51 3.14 11.67 6.85
CA ILE A 51 2.45 10.37 6.83
C ILE A 51 1.12 10.49 6.10
N TYR A 52 0.32 11.52 6.38
CA TYR A 52 -0.94 11.76 5.69
C TYR A 52 -0.74 11.87 4.17
N PHE A 53 0.26 12.61 3.69
CA PHE A 53 0.56 12.69 2.26
C PHE A 53 1.07 11.38 1.65
N ILE A 54 1.81 10.56 2.40
CA ILE A 54 2.20 9.20 1.96
C ILE A 54 0.99 8.27 1.86
N PHE A 55 -0.02 8.46 2.71
CA PHE A 55 -1.26 7.67 2.74
C PHE A 55 -2.35 8.15 1.79
N GLN A 56 -2.18 9.30 1.13
CA GLN A 56 -3.07 9.66 0.02
C GLN A 56 -2.73 8.76 -1.16
N GLY A 57 -3.41 7.61 -1.23
CA GLY A 57 -3.36 6.71 -2.37
C GLY A 57 -3.61 7.52 -3.63
N GLN A 58 -2.72 7.39 -4.61
CA GLN A 58 -2.90 8.08 -5.87
C GLN A 58 -4.18 7.56 -6.51
N GLU A 59 -5.14 8.45 -6.77
CA GLU A 59 -6.25 8.12 -7.68
C GLU A 59 -5.61 7.73 -9.01
N VAL A 60 -5.56 6.42 -9.28
CA VAL A 60 -5.08 5.91 -10.55
C VAL A 60 -6.20 6.10 -11.55
N LYS A 61 -6.34 7.33 -12.06
CA LYS A 61 -7.02 7.51 -13.33
C LYS A 61 -6.13 6.84 -14.37
N ALA A 62 -6.74 6.11 -15.31
CA ALA A 62 -6.03 5.59 -16.49
C ALA A 62 -5.61 6.77 -17.38
N GLU A 63 -4.63 7.53 -16.90
CA GLU A 63 -4.00 8.63 -17.58
C GLU A 63 -3.36 8.09 -18.85
N TRP A 64 -3.34 8.93 -19.87
CA TRP A 64 -2.74 8.57 -21.14
C TRP A 64 -1.26 8.24 -20.92
N PHE A 65 -0.77 7.14 -21.49
CA PHE A 65 0.58 6.65 -21.18
C PHE A 65 1.67 7.67 -21.54
N ASN A 66 1.59 8.22 -22.77
CA ASN A 66 2.50 9.24 -23.28
C ASN A 66 1.87 9.90 -24.52
N ASP A 67 2.00 11.23 -24.65
CA ASP A 67 1.43 12.04 -25.73
C ASP A 67 1.87 11.63 -27.15
N SER A 68 3.00 10.92 -27.28
CA SER A 68 3.46 10.37 -28.57
C SER A 68 2.57 9.24 -29.09
N TRP A 69 1.78 8.59 -28.21
CA TRP A 69 0.87 7.52 -28.60
C TRP A 69 -0.47 8.11 -28.99
N MET A 70 -0.95 7.83 -30.19
CA MET A 70 -2.18 8.46 -30.71
C MET A 70 -3.46 7.69 -30.36
N TYR A 71 -3.36 6.38 -30.15
CA TYR A 71 -4.52 5.51 -29.98
C TYR A 71 -4.34 4.53 -28.83
N ARG A 72 -5.47 4.13 -28.21
CA ARG A 72 -5.53 3.01 -27.27
C ARG A 72 -6.84 2.24 -27.39
N GLN A 73 -6.79 0.94 -27.16
CA GLN A 73 -7.96 0.10 -26.98
C GLN A 73 -7.93 -0.52 -25.56
N LYS A 74 -9.08 -0.55 -24.90
CA LYS A 74 -9.22 -1.20 -23.59
C LYS A 74 -9.35 -2.71 -23.78
N ILE A 75 -8.54 -3.47 -23.07
CA ILE A 75 -8.57 -4.93 -22.98
C ILE A 75 -8.99 -5.28 -21.55
N THR A 76 -9.88 -6.25 -21.39
CA THR A 76 -10.28 -6.76 -20.07
C THR A 76 -9.84 -8.21 -19.97
N ALA A 77 -9.02 -8.52 -18.96
CA ALA A 77 -8.61 -9.87 -18.65
C ALA A 77 -9.36 -10.36 -17.40
N ASN A 78 -9.83 -11.60 -17.43
CA ASN A 78 -10.64 -12.18 -16.35
C ASN A 78 -9.87 -13.35 -15.71
N ASN A 79 -9.80 -13.37 -14.39
CA ASN A 79 -9.33 -14.51 -13.62
C ASN A 79 -10.52 -15.19 -12.95
N ASN A 80 -10.99 -16.28 -13.54
CA ASN A 80 -12.11 -17.07 -13.01
C ASN A 80 -11.66 -18.20 -12.07
N SER A 81 -10.40 -18.16 -11.63
CA SER A 81 -9.86 -19.15 -10.70
C SER A 81 -10.00 -18.68 -9.25
N ASN A 82 -9.79 -19.60 -8.31
CA ASN A 82 -9.80 -19.36 -6.88
C ASN A 82 -8.41 -19.05 -6.30
N PHE A 83 -7.49 -18.59 -7.14
CA PHE A 83 -6.16 -18.13 -6.76
C PHE A 83 -5.76 -16.91 -7.58
N ASP A 84 -4.84 -16.11 -7.04
CA ASP A 84 -4.32 -14.94 -7.75
C ASP A 84 -3.48 -15.38 -8.95
N ALA A 85 -3.79 -14.82 -10.12
CA ALA A 85 -2.91 -14.89 -11.28
C ALA A 85 -1.82 -13.83 -11.10
N THR A 86 -0.56 -14.22 -11.06
CA THR A 86 0.59 -13.30 -10.98
C THR A 86 1.50 -13.55 -12.17
N ASP A 87 1.68 -12.54 -13.02
CA ASP A 87 2.49 -12.58 -14.24
C ASP A 87 2.16 -13.77 -15.18
N VAL A 88 0.86 -14.09 -15.30
CA VAL A 88 0.36 -15.20 -16.13
C VAL A 88 0.06 -14.70 -17.55
N PRO A 89 0.37 -15.46 -18.61
CA PRO A 89 0.07 -15.04 -19.98
C PRO A 89 -1.43 -15.10 -20.31
N TYR A 90 -1.96 -14.01 -20.84
CA TYR A 90 -3.30 -13.87 -21.41
C TYR A 90 -3.22 -13.52 -22.89
N LYS A 91 -4.19 -13.98 -23.69
CA LYS A 91 -4.27 -13.69 -25.13
C LYS A 91 -5.39 -12.71 -25.43
N VAL A 92 -5.09 -11.73 -26.29
CA VAL A 92 -6.09 -10.88 -26.96
C VAL A 92 -5.96 -11.05 -28.47
N LEU A 93 -7.07 -10.91 -29.19
CA LEU A 93 -7.09 -10.83 -30.65
C LEU A 93 -7.37 -9.38 -31.07
N VAL A 94 -6.57 -8.86 -31.99
CA VAL A 94 -6.69 -7.49 -32.49
C VAL A 94 -6.68 -7.52 -34.02
N ASP A 95 -7.61 -6.79 -34.64
CA ASP A 95 -7.60 -6.56 -36.09
C ASP A 95 -6.56 -5.48 -36.45
N THR A 96 -5.30 -5.87 -36.55
CA THR A 96 -4.23 -4.95 -36.94
C THR A 96 -4.28 -4.61 -38.43
N SER A 97 -4.85 -5.48 -39.26
CA SER A 97 -5.00 -5.22 -40.70
C SER A 97 -5.84 -3.97 -40.99
N THR A 98 -6.94 -3.79 -40.26
CA THR A 98 -7.76 -2.58 -40.35
C THR A 98 -7.03 -1.37 -39.79
N LEU A 99 -6.35 -1.50 -38.65
CA LEU A 99 -5.59 -0.39 -38.05
C LEU A 99 -4.48 0.15 -38.96
N ILE A 100 -3.79 -0.74 -39.68
CA ILE A 100 -2.75 -0.38 -40.64
C ILE A 100 -3.37 0.24 -41.90
N THR A 101 -4.45 -0.34 -42.42
CA THR A 101 -5.16 0.21 -43.60
C THR A 101 -5.69 1.62 -43.33
N ASP A 102 -6.11 1.88 -42.08
CA ASP A 102 -6.54 3.21 -41.61
C ASP A 102 -5.37 4.18 -41.36
N GLY A 103 -4.11 3.74 -41.47
CA GLY A 103 -2.93 4.54 -41.17
C GLY A 103 -2.73 4.85 -39.68
N LYS A 104 -3.29 4.03 -38.78
CA LYS A 104 -3.22 4.22 -37.33
C LYS A 104 -2.08 3.46 -36.65
N MET A 105 -1.55 2.42 -37.30
CA MET A 105 -0.54 1.51 -36.76
C MET A 105 0.51 1.21 -37.82
N GLN A 106 1.75 0.94 -37.41
CA GLN A 106 2.84 0.54 -38.31
C GLN A 106 2.76 -0.95 -38.69
N SER A 107 3.23 -1.31 -39.88
CA SER A 107 3.12 -2.68 -40.41
C SER A 107 4.11 -3.69 -39.81
N ASP A 108 5.12 -3.22 -39.09
CA ASP A 108 6.08 -4.02 -38.33
C ASP A 108 5.68 -4.17 -36.85
N GLY A 109 4.66 -3.42 -36.39
CA GLY A 109 4.06 -3.52 -35.06
C GLY A 109 4.98 -3.09 -33.91
N ASP A 110 6.06 -2.37 -34.21
CA ASP A 110 7.00 -1.86 -33.20
C ASP A 110 6.37 -0.77 -32.31
N ASP A 111 5.30 -0.16 -32.82
CA ASP A 111 4.41 0.78 -32.19
C ASP A 111 3.26 0.09 -31.43
N ILE A 112 3.45 -1.12 -30.89
CA ILE A 112 2.50 -1.74 -29.95
C ILE A 112 3.05 -1.67 -28.53
N ARG A 113 2.25 -1.19 -27.56
CA ARG A 113 2.55 -1.32 -26.13
C ARG A 113 1.31 -1.72 -25.36
N ILE A 114 1.49 -2.47 -24.28
CA ILE A 114 0.41 -2.80 -23.35
C ILE A 114 0.73 -2.18 -22.00
N ILE A 115 -0.23 -1.45 -21.45
CA ILE A 115 -0.12 -0.72 -20.19
C ILE A 115 -1.23 -1.20 -19.24
N ASN A 116 -0.89 -1.50 -17.99
CA ASN A 116 -1.89 -1.85 -16.98
C ASN A 116 -2.61 -0.59 -16.43
N GLU A 117 -3.65 -0.77 -15.60
CA GLU A 117 -4.38 0.39 -15.02
C GLU A 117 -3.48 1.31 -14.19
N SER A 118 -2.43 0.77 -13.59
CA SER A 118 -1.40 1.48 -12.82
C SER A 118 -0.41 2.28 -13.68
N GLY A 119 -0.56 2.31 -15.00
CA GLY A 119 0.33 3.04 -15.91
C GLY A 119 1.66 2.35 -16.17
N GLN A 120 1.82 1.08 -15.79
CA GLN A 120 3.06 0.33 -15.97
C GLN A 120 3.05 -0.45 -17.29
N ILE A 121 4.21 -0.50 -17.94
CA ILE A 121 4.41 -1.30 -19.15
C ILE A 121 4.38 -2.78 -18.80
N VAL A 122 3.63 -3.53 -19.60
CA VAL A 122 3.45 -4.97 -19.48
C VAL A 122 4.22 -5.68 -20.59
N ARG A 123 4.88 -6.79 -20.24
CA ARG A 123 5.55 -7.65 -21.23
C ARG A 123 4.51 -8.31 -22.13
N PHE A 124 4.80 -8.33 -23.42
CA PHE A 124 3.93 -8.97 -24.41
C PHE A 124 4.75 -9.62 -25.52
N GLN A 125 4.09 -10.50 -26.26
CA GLN A 125 4.61 -11.18 -27.44
C GLN A 125 3.51 -11.25 -28.49
N ILE A 126 3.82 -10.85 -29.72
CA ILE A 126 2.94 -11.06 -30.87
C ILE A 126 3.09 -12.52 -31.32
N GLU A 127 1.97 -13.20 -31.51
CA GLU A 127 1.93 -14.56 -32.03
C GLU A 127 2.43 -14.59 -33.47
N GLU A 128 3.36 -15.51 -33.75
CA GLU A 128 4.04 -15.60 -35.02
C GLU A 128 3.06 -15.69 -36.20
N SER A 129 3.36 -14.97 -37.28
CA SER A 129 2.57 -14.96 -38.52
C SER A 129 1.14 -14.43 -38.40
N THR A 130 0.75 -13.81 -37.27
CA THR A 130 -0.60 -13.24 -37.10
C THR A 130 -0.66 -11.71 -37.24
N LEU A 131 0.48 -11.01 -37.24
CA LEU A 131 0.55 -9.56 -37.46
C LEU A 131 0.02 -9.20 -38.87
N ASN A 132 -0.60 -8.03 -39.00
CA ASN A 132 -1.22 -7.52 -40.24
C ASN A 132 -2.43 -8.32 -40.71
N THR A 133 -3.13 -8.99 -39.77
CA THR A 133 -4.35 -9.74 -40.05
C THR A 133 -5.53 -9.21 -39.22
N SER A 134 -6.74 -9.71 -39.48
CA SER A 134 -7.92 -9.41 -38.67
C SER A 134 -7.89 -10.06 -37.28
N GLU A 135 -6.97 -11.00 -37.05
CA GLU A 135 -6.86 -11.79 -35.83
C GLU A 135 -5.40 -11.87 -35.36
N THR A 136 -4.76 -10.72 -35.18
CA THR A 136 -3.42 -10.68 -34.56
C THR A 136 -3.50 -11.12 -33.11
N GLY A 137 -2.89 -12.27 -32.82
CA GLY A 137 -2.78 -12.80 -31.47
C GLY A 137 -1.69 -12.07 -30.70
N ILE A 138 -2.02 -11.51 -29.54
CA ILE A 138 -1.05 -10.86 -28.67
C ILE A 138 -1.16 -11.48 -27.28
N TRP A 139 -0.07 -12.10 -26.85
CA TRP A 139 0.09 -12.63 -25.51
C TRP A 139 0.67 -11.56 -24.60
N PHE A 140 0.13 -11.35 -23.41
CA PHE A 140 0.64 -10.38 -22.45
C PHE A 140 0.56 -10.92 -21.03
N GLU A 141 1.48 -10.49 -20.17
CA GLU A 141 1.48 -10.90 -18.77
C GLU A 141 0.44 -10.11 -17.97
N ALA A 142 -0.42 -10.80 -17.22
CA ALA A 142 -1.42 -10.16 -16.39
C ALA A 142 -1.29 -10.62 -14.93
N THR A 143 -1.49 -9.68 -14.03
CA THR A 143 -1.67 -9.92 -12.60
C THR A 143 -3.10 -9.53 -12.22
N ILE A 144 -3.87 -10.50 -11.72
CA ILE A 144 -5.31 -10.40 -11.48
C ILE A 144 -5.66 -11.23 -10.25
N GLU A 145 -6.32 -10.61 -9.28
CA GLU A 145 -6.83 -11.30 -8.09
C GLU A 145 -7.79 -12.43 -8.45
N ASP A 146 -7.96 -13.38 -7.53
CA ASP A 146 -8.92 -14.48 -7.68
C ASP A 146 -10.35 -13.97 -7.97
N ASN A 147 -11.07 -14.68 -8.83
CA ASN A 147 -12.46 -14.35 -9.22
C ASN A 147 -12.69 -12.87 -9.63
N SER A 148 -11.67 -12.21 -10.19
CA SER A 148 -11.68 -10.79 -10.52
C SER A 148 -11.35 -10.54 -12.00
N SER A 149 -11.35 -9.26 -12.38
CA SER A 149 -10.94 -8.79 -13.70
C SER A 149 -10.06 -7.57 -13.57
N ALA A 150 -9.10 -7.43 -14.47
CA ALA A 150 -8.24 -6.26 -14.55
C ALA A 150 -8.25 -5.69 -15.96
N ASN A 151 -8.16 -4.36 -16.07
CA ASN A 151 -8.08 -3.72 -17.36
C ASN A 151 -6.63 -3.49 -17.79
N TYR A 152 -6.43 -3.58 -19.08
CA TYR A 152 -5.18 -3.27 -19.77
C TYR A 152 -5.51 -2.38 -20.95
N TYR A 153 -4.51 -1.66 -21.44
CA TYR A 153 -4.66 -0.74 -22.55
C TYR A 153 -3.59 -1.09 -23.58
N LEU A 154 -4.03 -1.51 -24.76
CA LEU A 154 -3.14 -1.67 -25.91
C LEU A 154 -3.06 -0.33 -26.64
N TYR A 155 -1.89 0.29 -26.57
CA TYR A 155 -1.54 1.52 -27.22
C TYR A 155 -0.90 1.24 -28.58
N TYR A 156 -1.19 2.11 -29.56
CA TYR A 156 -0.61 2.08 -30.90
C TYR A 156 -0.63 3.46 -31.58
N GLY A 157 0.04 3.57 -32.73
CA GLY A 157 0.19 4.83 -33.46
C GLY A 157 1.21 5.74 -32.80
N ASN A 158 2.37 5.20 -32.43
CA ASN A 158 3.54 6.01 -32.06
C ASN A 158 4.37 6.27 -33.33
N PRO A 159 4.54 7.54 -33.76
CA PRO A 159 5.23 7.86 -35.01
C PRO A 159 6.76 7.71 -34.97
N SER A 160 7.36 7.33 -33.84
CA SER A 160 8.82 7.12 -33.69
C SER A 160 9.18 6.08 -32.64
#